data_AF-A0A2I0U161-F1
#
_entry.id   AF-A0A2I0U161-F1
#
_cell.length_a   1.000
_cell.length_b   1.000
_cell.length_c   1.000
_cell.angle_alpha   90.00
_cell.angle_beta   90.00
_cell.angle_gamma   90.00
#
_symmetry.space_group_name_H-M   'P 1'
#
loop_
_entity.id
_entity.type
_entity.pdbx_description
1 polymer ?
#
loop_
_entity_poly.entity_id
_entity_poly.type
_entity_poly.pdbx_seq_one_letter_code
_entity_poly.pdbx_strand_id
1 'polypeptide(L)'
;MSPAPSALVSVGWSTARDYYTFLWSPMPENYVEGSTVNCVLTFQGYYLPNDDGEFYQFCYVTHKGEIRGASTPFQFRTSSPVEELLTMEDEGNSDMLVVTTKAGLLEFKIEKIIKEKEELLKVTCVLEKETVQLRDQVERLEKELNHEKQRCDQLQTEQKTGVQASEALKSEIHDLKKKHDEAASKVLQLEEDIMTVTQKAIAKETELDSLKDKLKKVTLEKEQLECVLKTEKDEKELYKIHLKNTEIENTKLVKEIQTFKNLDANKENMISYYKEEVGRLQLYIAEKENMKKAFLLSSSNKDDASILKEQLRKAEDQIQASKQEAVLMSKELSDAVNVRDKTMADLHSARLENDKMKKQLADALAELKKITTLKNEQETSNTVEQELRREVEDLKLRLQMAADHYKEKFKECQKLQKQVNKFTEQANKWGRYPALIHRLLKVCLLIQKVNVSPISSDIVSEFMVKEQVREMNKEIAEKTEKYKKCKQMLAEEKMKCSVYADELAKLELKWKEQVKISEGIKLQLAAMEDQYKRKMDQFLQCQVDYQYCNMETLMQFRKEEMEQMVLLILMRSKDHLLDLPFGSSKMM
;
A
#
# COMPACT_ATOMS: atom_id res chain seq x y z
N MET A 1 142.86 -37.57 33.08
CA MET A 1 143.17 -37.76 31.64
C MET A 1 143.00 -36.40 30.97
N SER A 2 144.00 -35.92 30.24
CA SER A 2 144.02 -34.57 29.64
C SER A 2 143.10 -34.50 28.41
N PRO A 3 142.57 -33.31 28.05
CA PRO A 3 141.76 -33.12 26.84
C PRO A 3 142.51 -33.57 25.58
N ALA A 4 141.75 -34.15 24.65
CA ALA A 4 142.22 -34.75 23.41
C ALA A 4 141.70 -33.93 22.22
N PRO A 5 142.52 -33.53 21.23
CA PRO A 5 142.05 -32.69 20.14
C PRO A 5 141.28 -33.48 19.07
N SER A 6 140.18 -32.90 18.58
CA SER A 6 139.55 -33.32 17.32
C SER A 6 140.06 -32.43 16.19
N ALA A 7 140.71 -33.04 15.22
CA ALA A 7 141.34 -32.36 14.10
C ALA A 7 140.52 -32.54 12.82
N LEU A 8 140.37 -31.47 12.04
CA LEU A 8 139.95 -31.54 10.64
C LEU A 8 141.21 -31.79 9.81
N VAL A 9 141.20 -32.84 9.02
CA VAL A 9 142.38 -33.29 8.27
C VAL A 9 142.00 -33.50 6.80
N SER A 10 142.84 -33.05 5.88
CA SER A 10 142.68 -33.35 4.45
C SER A 10 142.85 -34.85 4.21
N VAL A 11 141.96 -35.46 3.43
CA VAL A 11 141.99 -36.90 3.13
C VAL A 11 143.32 -37.26 2.46
N GLY A 12 144.01 -38.30 2.95
CA GLY A 12 145.36 -38.69 2.51
C GLY A 12 146.50 -38.35 3.48
N TRP A 13 146.18 -37.89 4.70
CA TRP A 13 147.15 -37.62 5.77
C TRP A 13 147.95 -38.86 6.20
N SER A 14 149.20 -38.65 6.62
CA SER A 14 150.12 -39.71 7.07
C SER A 14 150.34 -39.70 8.58
N THR A 15 150.23 -38.53 9.22
CA THR A 15 150.43 -38.37 10.66
C THR A 15 149.41 -37.40 11.27
N ALA A 16 149.22 -37.46 12.59
CA ALA A 16 148.35 -36.53 13.32
C ALA A 16 148.81 -35.06 13.29
N ARG A 17 149.95 -34.74 12.65
CA ARG A 17 150.44 -33.37 12.45
C ARG A 17 149.92 -32.72 11.16
N ASP A 18 149.34 -33.50 10.26
CA ASP A 18 148.89 -33.05 8.93
C ASP A 18 147.48 -32.41 8.96
N TYR A 19 147.06 -31.87 10.12
CA TYR A 19 145.74 -31.28 10.27
C TYR A 19 145.63 -29.93 9.57
N TYR A 20 144.45 -29.62 9.03
CA TYR A 20 144.12 -28.30 8.49
C TYR A 20 143.79 -27.34 9.63
N THR A 21 142.89 -27.75 10.53
CA THR A 21 142.54 -27.02 11.75
C THR A 21 142.15 -28.02 12.84
N PHE A 22 142.17 -27.62 14.11
CA PHE A 22 141.75 -28.50 15.20
C PHE A 22 141.07 -27.73 16.32
N LEU A 23 140.23 -28.43 17.06
CA LEU A 23 139.63 -27.95 18.30
C LEU A 23 139.84 -28.99 19.38
N TRP A 24 140.04 -28.54 20.62
CA TRP A 24 140.09 -29.44 21.77
C TRP A 24 138.70 -30.04 22.00
N SER A 25 138.61 -31.36 22.09
CA SER A 25 137.36 -32.01 22.50
C SER A 25 137.09 -31.64 23.96
N PRO A 26 135.94 -31.01 24.28
CA PRO A 26 135.61 -30.69 25.66
C PRO A 26 135.46 -31.98 26.45
N MET A 27 135.93 -31.97 27.69
CA MET A 27 135.77 -33.10 28.61
C MET A 27 134.31 -33.10 29.11
N PRO A 28 133.53 -34.18 28.93
CA PRO A 28 132.17 -34.25 29.45
C PRO A 28 132.18 -34.19 30.99
N GLU A 29 131.35 -33.32 31.60
CA GLU A 29 131.35 -33.08 33.05
C GLU A 29 130.98 -34.32 33.90
N ASN A 30 130.17 -35.24 33.35
CA ASN A 30 129.71 -36.46 34.04
C ASN A 30 130.19 -37.75 33.35
N TYR A 31 131.47 -37.81 32.98
CA TYR A 31 132.01 -38.97 32.26
C TYR A 31 132.08 -40.23 33.14
N VAL A 32 131.43 -41.31 32.69
CA VAL A 32 131.53 -42.66 33.27
C VAL A 32 132.21 -43.59 32.27
N GLU A 33 133.21 -44.35 32.71
CA GLU A 33 133.98 -45.25 31.87
C GLU A 33 133.08 -46.33 31.22
N GLY A 34 133.07 -46.42 29.89
CA GLY A 34 132.21 -47.32 29.10
C GLY A 34 130.89 -46.74 28.61
N SER A 35 130.54 -45.50 28.98
CA SER A 35 129.34 -44.81 28.47
C SER A 35 129.56 -44.19 27.07
N THR A 36 128.50 -44.15 26.26
CA THR A 36 128.50 -43.42 24.97
C THR A 36 128.10 -41.98 25.21
N VAL A 37 128.96 -41.02 24.84
CA VAL A 37 128.70 -39.59 24.99
C VAL A 37 128.73 -38.92 23.62
N ASN A 38 127.68 -38.16 23.32
CA ASN A 38 127.63 -37.34 22.11
C ASN A 38 128.30 -35.98 22.39
N CYS A 39 129.28 -35.63 21.57
CA CYS A 39 129.99 -34.35 21.64
C CYS A 39 129.72 -33.53 20.38
N VAL A 40 129.60 -32.22 20.54
CA VAL A 40 129.46 -31.27 19.42
C VAL A 40 130.62 -30.30 19.47
N LEU A 41 131.23 -30.06 18.31
CA LEU A 41 132.31 -29.10 18.12
C LEU A 41 131.91 -28.10 17.03
N THR A 42 132.11 -26.82 17.30
CA THR A 42 131.78 -25.75 16.36
C THR A 42 133.05 -25.16 15.78
N PHE A 43 133.40 -25.58 14.57
CA PHE A 43 134.49 -24.98 13.80
C PHE A 43 134.02 -23.66 13.21
N GLN A 44 134.76 -22.59 13.48
CA GLN A 44 134.44 -21.28 12.91
C GLN A 44 134.81 -21.25 11.43
N GLY A 45 133.93 -20.70 10.59
CA GLY A 45 134.05 -20.76 9.13
C GLY A 45 135.36 -20.18 8.56
N TYR A 46 135.95 -19.18 9.21
CA TYR A 46 137.21 -18.59 8.77
C TYR A 46 138.45 -19.46 9.03
N TYR A 47 138.31 -20.55 9.79
CA TYR A 47 139.34 -21.58 9.95
C TYR A 47 139.08 -22.82 9.09
N LEU A 48 137.98 -22.86 8.33
CA LEU A 48 137.65 -23.97 7.47
C LEU A 48 138.27 -23.77 6.07
N PRO A 49 138.50 -24.86 5.34
CA PRO A 49 138.82 -24.80 3.92
C PRO A 49 137.76 -24.04 3.13
N ASN A 50 138.21 -23.34 2.09
CA ASN A 50 137.30 -22.80 1.08
C ASN A 50 136.83 -23.94 0.16
N ASP A 51 136.01 -23.63 -0.85
CA ASP A 51 135.68 -24.59 -1.91
C ASP A 51 136.90 -24.79 -2.82
N ASP A 52 137.82 -25.63 -2.37
CA ASP A 52 139.12 -25.91 -2.98
C ASP A 52 139.14 -27.21 -3.79
N GLY A 53 138.02 -27.94 -3.83
CA GLY A 53 137.95 -29.23 -4.54
C GLY A 53 138.39 -30.43 -3.70
N GLU A 54 138.95 -30.21 -2.50
CA GLU A 54 139.57 -31.27 -1.70
C GLU A 54 138.58 -31.91 -0.72
N PHE A 55 138.82 -33.18 -0.42
CA PHE A 55 138.04 -33.90 0.58
C PHE A 55 138.71 -33.79 1.95
N TYR A 56 137.89 -33.49 2.95
CA TYR A 56 138.26 -33.38 4.34
C TYR A 56 137.52 -34.42 5.18
N GLN A 57 138.10 -34.81 6.29
CA GLN A 57 137.45 -35.66 7.27
C GLN A 57 137.82 -35.21 8.68
N PHE A 58 136.93 -35.43 9.64
CA PHE A 58 137.22 -35.24 11.05
C PHE A 58 137.95 -36.45 11.59
N CYS A 59 139.06 -36.23 12.29
CA CYS A 59 139.81 -37.27 12.99
C CYS A 59 139.90 -36.94 14.49
N TYR A 60 139.49 -37.88 15.33
CA TYR A 60 139.62 -37.76 16.78
C TYR A 60 140.99 -38.26 17.23
N VAL A 61 141.81 -37.37 17.79
CA VAL A 61 143.18 -37.66 18.22
C VAL A 61 143.28 -37.59 19.74
N THR A 62 143.81 -38.61 20.37
CA THR A 62 143.99 -38.66 21.83
C THR A 62 145.16 -37.79 22.30
N HIS A 63 145.24 -37.46 23.60
CA HIS A 63 146.36 -36.72 24.19
C HIS A 63 147.73 -37.41 24.03
N LYS A 64 147.76 -38.71 23.70
CA LYS A 64 148.98 -39.48 23.39
C LYS A 64 149.39 -39.39 21.90
N GLY A 65 148.58 -38.73 21.07
CA GLY A 65 148.79 -38.62 19.62
C GLY A 65 148.21 -39.76 18.79
N GLU A 66 147.43 -40.68 19.39
CA GLU A 66 146.78 -41.79 18.67
C GLU A 66 145.43 -41.39 18.09
N ILE A 67 145.13 -41.79 16.85
CA ILE A 67 143.86 -41.50 16.17
C ILE A 67 142.86 -42.62 16.49
N ARG A 68 141.70 -42.27 17.06
CA ARG A 68 140.69 -43.23 17.56
C ARG A 68 139.36 -43.17 16.81
N GLY A 69 139.20 -42.29 15.84
CA GLY A 69 138.03 -42.23 14.96
C GLY A 69 138.25 -41.31 13.78
N ALA A 70 137.63 -41.61 12.64
CA ALA A 70 137.63 -40.77 11.44
C ALA A 70 136.21 -40.74 10.83
N SER A 71 135.74 -39.58 10.40
CA SER A 71 134.44 -39.43 9.74
C SER A 71 134.49 -39.87 8.26
N THR A 72 133.32 -39.98 7.62
CA THR A 72 133.25 -40.06 6.17
C THR A 72 133.83 -38.78 5.54
N PRO A 73 134.57 -38.87 4.41
CA PRO A 73 135.03 -37.71 3.66
C PRO A 73 133.89 -36.77 3.25
N PHE A 74 134.11 -35.47 3.35
CA PHE A 74 133.19 -34.43 2.89
C PHE A 74 133.98 -33.27 2.27
N GLN A 75 133.31 -32.44 1.48
CA GLN A 75 133.90 -31.25 0.87
C GLN A 75 133.10 -30.01 1.27
N PHE A 76 133.79 -28.88 1.46
CA PHE A 76 133.15 -27.59 1.57
C PHE A 76 132.79 -27.07 0.18
N ARG A 77 131.49 -27.02 -0.16
CA ARG A 77 131.00 -26.43 -1.42
C ARG A 77 129.83 -25.48 -1.16
N THR A 78 129.70 -24.44 -1.97
CA THR A 78 128.47 -23.62 -2.01
C THR A 78 127.36 -24.36 -2.78
N SER A 79 126.15 -24.46 -2.21
CA SER A 79 125.02 -25.18 -2.84
C SER A 79 124.63 -24.55 -4.18
N SER A 80 124.64 -25.34 -5.26
CA SER A 80 124.24 -24.92 -6.60
C SER A 80 122.74 -25.16 -6.82
N PRO A 81 121.98 -24.29 -7.53
CA PRO A 81 120.52 -24.40 -7.69
C PRO A 81 120.03 -25.55 -8.58
N VAL A 82 120.93 -26.41 -9.07
CA VAL A 82 120.65 -27.48 -10.05
C VAL A 82 120.61 -28.84 -9.35
N GLU A 83 119.76 -28.97 -8.34
CA GLU A 83 119.29 -30.28 -7.84
C GLU A 83 117.78 -30.36 -8.07
N GLU A 84 117.38 -31.13 -9.08
CA GLU A 84 116.04 -31.23 -9.69
C GLU A 84 115.10 -32.20 -8.97
N LEU A 85 115.44 -32.61 -7.75
CA LEU A 85 114.69 -33.58 -6.96
C LEU A 85 114.18 -32.89 -5.69
N LEU A 86 112.85 -32.73 -5.59
CA LEU A 86 112.19 -32.22 -4.40
C LEU A 86 111.52 -33.40 -3.69
N THR A 87 111.82 -33.57 -2.41
CA THR A 87 111.12 -34.51 -1.54
C THR A 87 109.86 -33.83 -1.01
N MET A 88 108.68 -34.37 -1.32
CA MET A 88 107.43 -33.97 -0.67
C MET A 88 106.97 -35.05 0.30
N GLU A 89 106.41 -34.59 1.42
CA GLU A 89 105.60 -35.42 2.30
C GLU A 89 104.24 -35.66 1.64
N ASP A 90 103.83 -36.91 1.53
CA ASP A 90 102.52 -37.29 0.99
C ASP A 90 101.42 -36.86 1.97
N GLU A 91 100.35 -36.21 1.48
CA GLU A 91 99.27 -35.65 2.32
C GLU A 91 98.39 -36.73 3.01
N GLY A 92 98.80 -38.00 2.97
CA GLY A 92 98.17 -39.14 3.62
C GLY A 92 99.07 -39.85 4.63
N ASN A 93 99.44 -39.20 5.74
CA ASN A 93 100.01 -39.79 6.98
C ASN A 93 100.94 -41.02 6.81
N SER A 94 101.76 -41.03 5.77
CA SER A 94 102.68 -42.12 5.45
C SER A 94 104.09 -41.53 5.47
N ASP A 95 104.98 -42.11 6.28
CA ASP A 95 106.38 -41.70 6.51
C ASP A 95 107.28 -41.94 5.26
N MET A 96 106.70 -41.80 4.07
CA MET A 96 107.27 -42.10 2.76
C MET A 96 107.48 -40.80 1.99
N LEU A 97 108.74 -40.38 1.89
CA LEU A 97 109.15 -39.23 1.09
C LEU A 97 109.14 -39.63 -0.39
N VAL A 98 108.22 -39.06 -1.16
CA VAL A 98 108.18 -39.28 -2.61
C VAL A 98 109.09 -38.26 -3.29
N VAL A 99 110.13 -38.76 -3.94
CA VAL A 99 111.01 -37.93 -4.77
C VAL A 99 110.33 -37.72 -6.11
N THR A 100 109.83 -36.51 -6.34
CA THR A 100 109.21 -36.12 -7.61
C THR A 100 109.98 -34.98 -8.26
N THR A 101 109.91 -34.89 -9.58
CA THR A 101 110.47 -33.76 -10.30
C THR A 101 109.61 -32.52 -10.04
N LYS A 102 110.26 -31.37 -9.84
CA LYS A 102 109.58 -30.09 -9.59
C LYS A 102 108.54 -29.75 -10.67
N ALA A 103 108.78 -30.17 -11.92
CA ALA A 103 107.86 -29.95 -13.04
C ALA A 103 106.53 -30.69 -12.86
N GLY A 104 106.55 -32.00 -12.56
CA GLY A 104 105.32 -32.80 -12.43
C GLY A 104 104.44 -32.36 -11.27
N LEU A 105 105.04 -31.92 -10.16
CA LEU A 105 104.29 -31.35 -9.04
C LEU A 105 103.55 -30.05 -9.41
N LEU A 106 104.24 -29.16 -10.13
CA LEU A 106 103.65 -27.90 -10.56
C LEU A 106 102.52 -28.15 -11.56
N GLU A 107 102.67 -29.10 -12.47
CA GLU A 107 101.61 -29.51 -13.40
C GLU A 107 100.38 -30.03 -12.66
N PHE A 108 100.55 -30.91 -11.67
CA PHE A 108 99.44 -31.41 -10.85
C PHE A 108 98.72 -30.29 -10.08
N LYS A 109 99.48 -29.36 -9.47
CA LYS A 109 98.89 -28.20 -8.77
C LYS A 109 98.13 -27.29 -9.72
N ILE A 110 98.66 -27.05 -10.93
CA ILE A 110 97.97 -26.28 -11.96
C ILE A 110 96.66 -26.97 -12.37
N GLU A 111 96.68 -28.29 -12.60
CA GLU A 111 95.48 -29.03 -12.98
C GLU A 111 94.40 -28.99 -11.88
N LYS A 112 94.78 -29.14 -10.60
CA LYS A 112 93.87 -29.01 -9.47
C LYS A 112 93.25 -27.61 -9.40
N ILE A 113 94.06 -26.56 -9.53
CA ILE A 113 93.57 -25.16 -9.54
C ILE A 113 92.64 -24.91 -10.73
N ILE A 114 92.91 -25.48 -11.90
CA ILE A 114 92.04 -25.35 -13.08
C ILE A 114 90.68 -26.02 -12.81
N LYS A 115 90.65 -27.23 -12.26
CA LYS A 115 89.40 -27.93 -11.91
C LYS A 115 88.59 -27.14 -10.87
N GLU A 116 89.22 -26.67 -9.81
CA GLU A 116 88.57 -25.83 -8.80
C GLU A 116 88.03 -24.53 -9.40
N LYS A 117 88.78 -23.88 -10.29
CA LYS A 117 88.32 -22.68 -11.02
C LYS A 117 87.10 -22.99 -11.88
N GLU A 118 87.08 -24.12 -12.58
CA GLU A 118 85.94 -24.53 -13.41
C GLU A 118 84.68 -24.82 -12.57
N GLU A 119 84.82 -25.48 -11.43
CA GLU A 119 83.73 -25.73 -10.49
C GLU A 119 83.19 -24.43 -9.90
N LEU A 120 84.08 -23.52 -9.46
CA LEU A 120 83.70 -22.20 -8.99
C LEU A 120 82.96 -21.41 -10.08
N LEU A 121 83.42 -21.44 -11.33
CA LEU A 121 82.73 -20.77 -12.45
C LEU A 121 81.32 -21.34 -12.68
N LYS A 122 81.13 -22.66 -12.55
CA LYS A 122 79.80 -23.27 -12.65
C LYS A 122 78.87 -22.77 -11.54
N VAL A 123 79.36 -22.73 -10.29
CA VAL A 123 78.59 -22.22 -9.14
C VAL A 123 78.27 -20.73 -9.32
N THR A 124 79.25 -19.90 -9.69
CA THR A 124 79.03 -18.47 -9.95
C THR A 124 78.00 -18.25 -11.04
N CYS A 125 78.02 -19.01 -12.13
CA CYS A 125 77.04 -18.91 -13.21
C CYS A 125 75.61 -19.26 -12.74
N VAL A 126 75.44 -20.26 -11.86
CA VAL A 126 74.13 -20.59 -11.28
C VAL A 126 73.65 -19.47 -10.36
N LEU A 127 74.50 -18.98 -9.46
CA LEU A 127 74.17 -17.88 -8.56
C LEU A 127 73.86 -16.58 -9.32
N GLU A 128 74.58 -16.28 -10.41
CA GLU A 128 74.28 -15.15 -11.29
C GLU A 128 72.88 -15.26 -11.91
N LYS A 129 72.49 -16.46 -12.38
CA LYS A 129 71.14 -16.70 -12.89
C LYS A 129 70.07 -16.53 -11.81
N GLU A 130 70.29 -17.10 -10.62
CA GLU A 130 69.37 -16.96 -9.49
C GLU A 130 69.22 -15.50 -9.05
N THR A 131 70.32 -14.75 -8.98
CA THR A 131 70.26 -13.31 -8.62
C THR A 131 69.52 -12.48 -9.66
N VAL A 132 69.65 -12.78 -10.97
CA VAL A 132 68.83 -12.14 -12.00
C VAL A 132 67.35 -12.52 -11.85
N GLN A 133 67.03 -13.80 -11.66
CA GLN A 133 65.64 -14.25 -11.48
C GLN A 133 64.98 -13.62 -10.25
N LEU A 134 65.69 -13.53 -9.13
CA LEU A 134 65.20 -12.87 -7.91
C LEU A 134 65.02 -11.36 -8.13
N ARG A 135 65.93 -10.69 -8.83
CA ARG A 135 65.77 -9.27 -9.21
C ARG A 135 64.51 -9.05 -10.05
N ASP A 136 64.29 -9.88 -11.06
CA ASP A 136 63.10 -9.78 -11.91
C ASP A 136 61.81 -10.05 -11.11
N GLN A 137 61.86 -10.98 -10.14
CA GLN A 137 60.70 -11.25 -9.27
C GLN A 137 60.41 -10.08 -8.33
N VAL A 138 61.44 -9.44 -7.77
CA VAL A 138 61.29 -8.22 -6.96
C VAL A 138 60.66 -7.11 -7.79
N GLU A 139 61.16 -6.86 -9.01
CA GLU A 139 60.60 -5.82 -9.88
C GLU A 139 59.13 -6.08 -10.23
N ARG A 140 58.75 -7.34 -10.48
CA ARG A 140 57.34 -7.71 -10.71
C ARG A 140 56.47 -7.43 -9.48
N LEU A 141 56.91 -7.87 -8.30
CA LEU A 141 56.18 -7.65 -7.05
C LEU A 141 56.07 -6.16 -6.69
N GLU A 142 57.10 -5.37 -6.99
CA GLU A 142 57.07 -3.91 -6.80
C GLU A 142 56.03 -3.25 -7.72
N LYS A 143 55.92 -3.68 -8.98
CA LYS A 143 54.89 -3.20 -9.91
C LYS A 143 53.49 -3.57 -9.44
N GLU A 144 53.28 -4.82 -9.00
CA GLU A 144 52.01 -5.28 -8.45
C GLU A 144 51.62 -4.52 -7.18
N LEU A 145 52.57 -4.32 -6.26
CA LEU A 145 52.37 -3.54 -5.04
C LEU A 145 51.99 -2.09 -5.37
N ASN A 146 52.65 -1.48 -6.34
CA ASN A 146 52.34 -0.11 -6.75
C ASN A 146 50.96 -0.02 -7.41
N HIS A 147 50.60 -1.01 -8.23
CA HIS A 147 49.27 -1.09 -8.83
C HIS A 147 48.17 -1.24 -7.77
N GLU A 148 48.36 -2.12 -6.77
CA GLU A 148 47.37 -2.30 -5.71
C GLU A 148 47.29 -1.06 -4.80
N LYS A 149 48.40 -0.35 -4.54
CA LYS A 149 48.39 0.95 -3.85
C LYS A 149 47.55 1.99 -4.61
N GLN A 150 47.76 2.13 -5.92
CA GLN A 150 46.96 3.03 -6.75
C GLN A 150 45.47 2.66 -6.74
N ARG A 151 45.15 1.35 -6.74
CA ARG A 151 43.77 0.88 -6.63
C ARG A 151 43.15 1.23 -5.27
N CYS A 152 43.90 1.06 -4.19
CA CYS A 152 43.47 1.47 -2.85
C CYS A 152 43.20 2.98 -2.77
N ASP A 153 44.07 3.81 -3.33
CA ASP A 153 43.88 5.26 -3.37
C ASP A 153 42.62 5.64 -4.17
N GLN A 154 42.40 5.00 -5.32
CA GLN A 154 41.19 5.19 -6.12
C GLN A 154 39.94 4.80 -5.33
N LEU A 155 39.91 3.60 -4.75
CA LEU A 155 38.77 3.14 -3.93
C LEU A 155 38.52 4.05 -2.72
N GLN A 156 39.57 4.61 -2.11
CA GLN A 156 39.44 5.56 -1.01
C GLN A 156 38.80 6.88 -1.49
N THR A 157 39.16 7.38 -2.67
CA THR A 157 38.51 8.57 -3.25
C THR A 157 37.06 8.31 -3.63
N GLU A 158 36.75 7.16 -4.23
CA GLU A 158 35.38 6.74 -4.54
C GLU A 158 34.54 6.59 -3.27
N GLN A 159 35.09 5.96 -2.22
CA GLN A 159 34.42 5.87 -0.92
C GLN A 159 34.12 7.25 -0.34
N LYS A 160 35.09 8.17 -0.37
CA LYS A 160 34.91 9.54 0.15
C LYS A 160 33.84 10.31 -0.62
N THR A 161 33.85 10.23 -1.95
CA THR A 161 32.81 10.86 -2.80
C THR A 161 31.44 10.23 -2.58
N GLY A 162 31.36 8.91 -2.45
CA GLY A 162 30.12 8.18 -2.12
C GLY A 162 29.54 8.58 -0.75
N VAL A 163 30.39 8.74 0.26
CA VAL A 163 29.98 9.24 1.58
C VAL A 163 29.44 10.67 1.49
N GLN A 164 30.13 11.57 0.78
CA GLN A 164 29.66 12.95 0.58
C GLN A 164 28.33 13.00 -0.17
N ALA A 165 28.15 12.18 -1.21
CA ALA A 165 26.89 12.06 -1.93
C ALA A 165 25.76 11.51 -1.02
N SER A 166 26.08 10.52 -0.16
CA SER A 166 25.13 9.99 0.81
C SER A 166 24.71 11.04 1.85
N GLU A 167 25.63 11.85 2.35
CA GLU A 167 25.34 12.95 3.27
C GLU A 167 24.49 14.04 2.61
N ALA A 168 24.80 14.41 1.37
CA ALA A 168 23.99 15.35 0.59
C ALA A 168 22.55 14.83 0.40
N LEU A 169 22.39 13.57 -0.02
CA LEU A 169 21.07 12.94 -0.16
C LEU A 169 20.31 12.88 1.18
N LYS A 170 20.99 12.59 2.29
CA LYS A 170 20.38 12.61 3.63
C LYS A 170 19.87 14.00 4.00
N SER A 171 20.61 15.06 3.67
CA SER A 171 20.17 16.44 3.89
C SER A 171 18.94 16.80 3.05
N GLU A 172 18.92 16.39 1.77
CA GLU A 172 17.77 16.61 0.89
C GLU A 172 16.53 15.85 1.35
N ILE A 173 16.68 14.59 1.79
CA ILE A 173 15.60 13.80 2.38
C ILE A 173 15.03 14.49 3.63
N HIS A 174 15.90 15.03 4.49
CA HIS A 174 15.48 15.76 5.68
C HIS A 174 14.67 17.03 5.32
N ASP A 175 15.13 17.79 4.33
CA ASP A 175 14.44 19.00 3.87
C ASP A 175 13.11 18.69 3.18
N LEU A 176 13.05 17.63 2.37
CA LEU A 176 11.82 17.14 1.77
C LEU A 176 10.83 16.66 2.84
N LYS A 177 11.31 15.97 3.88
CA LYS A 177 10.48 15.55 5.01
C LYS A 177 9.89 16.74 5.75
N LYS A 178 10.70 17.77 6.03
CA LYS A 178 10.21 19.02 6.64
C LYS A 178 9.13 19.69 5.80
N LYS A 179 9.33 19.81 4.49
CA LYS A 179 8.32 20.38 3.56
C LYS A 179 7.05 19.54 3.51
N HIS A 180 7.17 18.21 3.55
CA HIS A 180 6.04 17.29 3.62
C HIS A 180 5.25 17.49 4.91
N ASP A 181 5.92 17.58 6.06
CA ASP A 181 5.27 17.78 7.36
C ASP A 181 4.58 19.15 7.44
N GLU A 182 5.17 20.20 6.86
CA GLU A 182 4.55 21.52 6.71
C GLU A 182 3.30 21.46 5.81
N ALA A 183 3.37 20.73 4.69
CA ALA A 183 2.22 20.55 3.79
C ALA A 183 1.10 19.75 4.45
N ALA A 184 1.43 18.66 5.15
CA ALA A 184 0.49 17.86 5.92
C ALA A 184 -0.22 18.70 7.01
N SER A 185 0.53 19.53 7.73
CA SER A 185 -0.03 20.45 8.72
C SER A 185 -1.02 21.45 8.09
N LYS A 186 -0.71 21.97 6.90
CA LYS A 186 -1.63 22.86 6.17
C LYS A 186 -2.90 22.14 5.70
N VAL A 187 -2.79 20.88 5.27
CA VAL A 187 -3.95 20.08 4.88
C VAL A 187 -4.86 19.86 6.08
N LEU A 188 -4.32 19.47 7.24
CA LEU A 188 -5.11 19.31 8.47
C LEU A 188 -5.83 20.61 8.87
N GLN A 189 -5.15 21.75 8.75
CA GLN A 189 -5.77 23.05 9.03
C GLN A 189 -6.92 23.36 8.06
N LEU A 190 -6.75 23.09 6.77
CA LEU A 190 -7.81 23.27 5.77
C LEU A 190 -8.98 22.31 5.99
N GLU A 191 -8.73 21.08 6.42
CA GLU A 191 -9.77 20.11 6.80
C GLU A 191 -10.58 20.62 8.00
N GLU A 192 -9.92 21.18 9.02
CA GLU A 192 -10.59 21.81 10.16
C GLU A 192 -11.41 23.04 9.73
N ASP A 193 -10.86 23.91 8.88
CA ASP A 193 -11.57 25.07 8.33
C ASP A 193 -12.82 24.64 7.53
N ILE A 194 -12.70 23.63 6.66
CA ILE A 194 -13.84 23.08 5.91
C ILE A 194 -14.88 22.52 6.87
N MET A 195 -14.47 21.81 7.91
CA MET A 195 -15.39 21.27 8.92
C MET A 195 -16.14 22.39 9.65
N THR A 196 -15.45 23.46 10.06
CA THR A 196 -16.10 24.61 10.73
C THR A 196 -17.04 25.36 9.80
N VAL A 197 -16.68 25.55 8.53
CA VAL A 197 -17.55 26.19 7.52
C VAL A 197 -18.78 25.32 7.24
N THR A 198 -18.60 24.01 7.13
CA THR A 198 -19.70 23.06 6.92
C THR A 198 -20.67 23.07 8.11
N GLN A 199 -20.14 23.07 9.35
CA GLN A 199 -20.97 23.17 10.56
C GLN A 199 -21.76 24.50 10.61
N LYS A 200 -21.12 25.62 10.23
CA LYS A 200 -21.80 26.92 10.13
C LYS A 200 -22.88 26.93 9.04
N ALA A 201 -22.63 26.29 7.90
CA ALA A 201 -23.61 26.16 6.82
C ALA A 201 -24.84 25.35 7.27
N ILE A 202 -24.62 24.22 7.95
CA ILE A 202 -25.71 23.41 8.54
C ILE A 202 -26.51 24.23 9.56
N ALA A 203 -25.84 24.98 10.45
CA ALA A 203 -26.53 25.84 11.40
C ALA A 203 -27.38 26.93 10.71
N LYS A 204 -26.89 27.50 9.60
CA LYS A 204 -27.64 28.48 8.83
C LYS A 204 -28.80 27.87 8.03
N GLU A 205 -28.66 26.66 7.50
CA GLU A 205 -29.75 25.95 6.84
C GLU A 205 -30.87 25.60 7.84
N THR A 206 -30.52 25.14 9.04
CA THR A 206 -31.52 24.85 10.10
C THR A 206 -32.22 26.12 10.59
N GLU A 207 -31.50 27.24 10.71
CA GLU A 207 -32.10 28.56 10.98
C GLU A 207 -33.07 28.96 9.85
N LEU A 208 -32.66 28.81 8.60
CA LEU A 208 -33.47 29.09 7.42
C LEU A 208 -34.76 28.25 7.41
N ASP A 209 -34.68 26.95 7.68
CA ASP A 209 -35.85 26.07 7.76
C ASP A 209 -36.80 26.49 8.88
N SER A 210 -36.28 26.89 10.04
CA SER A 210 -37.11 27.43 11.12
C SER A 210 -37.84 28.72 10.71
N LEU A 211 -37.20 29.58 9.90
CA LEU A 211 -37.81 30.79 9.36
C LEU A 211 -38.85 30.46 8.27
N LYS A 212 -38.59 29.47 7.41
CA LYS A 212 -39.57 28.97 6.44
C LYS A 212 -40.83 28.46 7.14
N ASP A 213 -40.70 27.73 8.24
CA ASP A 213 -41.85 27.22 8.99
C ASP A 213 -42.63 28.33 9.71
N LYS A 214 -41.94 29.31 10.30
CA LYS A 214 -42.58 30.53 10.81
C LYS A 214 -43.33 31.28 9.72
N LEU A 215 -42.74 31.40 8.52
CA LEU A 215 -43.37 32.06 7.38
C LEU A 215 -44.62 31.30 6.92
N LYS A 216 -44.59 29.97 6.83
CA LYS A 216 -45.78 29.15 6.53
C LYS A 216 -46.89 29.38 7.56
N LYS A 217 -46.55 29.40 8.85
CA LYS A 217 -47.52 29.65 9.92
C LYS A 217 -48.18 31.03 9.79
N VAL A 218 -47.38 32.08 9.61
CA VAL A 218 -47.91 33.44 9.40
C VAL A 218 -48.73 33.54 8.12
N THR A 219 -48.36 32.81 7.07
CA THR A 219 -49.13 32.77 5.82
C THR A 219 -50.50 32.13 6.04
N LEU A 220 -50.58 31.02 6.77
CA LEU A 220 -51.84 30.39 7.16
C LEU A 220 -52.70 31.30 8.04
N GLU A 221 -52.10 31.98 9.03
CA GLU A 221 -52.81 32.95 9.86
C GLU A 221 -53.35 34.12 9.02
N LYS A 222 -52.57 34.61 8.06
CA LYS A 222 -53.01 35.63 7.09
C LYS A 222 -54.19 35.14 6.25
N GLU A 223 -54.12 33.94 5.69
CA GLU A 223 -55.21 33.34 4.90
C GLU A 223 -56.49 33.15 5.74
N GLN A 224 -56.34 32.75 7.00
CA GLN A 224 -57.46 32.65 7.95
C GLN A 224 -58.09 34.02 8.21
N LEU A 225 -57.27 35.05 8.48
CA LEU A 225 -57.76 36.41 8.67
C LEU A 225 -58.41 36.98 7.40
N GLU A 226 -57.88 36.68 6.21
CA GLU A 226 -58.51 37.05 4.94
C GLU A 226 -59.87 36.37 4.76
N CYS A 227 -60.00 35.10 5.15
CA CYS A 227 -61.27 34.37 5.15
C CYS A 227 -62.29 35.01 6.09
N VAL A 228 -61.90 35.30 7.34
CA VAL A 228 -62.76 36.00 8.32
C VAL A 228 -63.16 37.38 7.81
N LEU A 229 -62.22 38.13 7.23
CA LEU A 229 -62.52 39.45 6.67
C LEU A 229 -63.46 39.36 5.47
N LYS A 230 -63.44 38.25 4.73
CA LYS A 230 -64.39 37.98 3.65
C LYS A 230 -65.78 37.65 4.20
N THR A 231 -65.90 36.81 5.23
CA THR A 231 -67.18 36.50 5.86
C THR A 231 -67.83 37.75 6.47
N GLU A 232 -67.05 38.56 7.20
CA GLU A 232 -67.51 39.84 7.76
C GLU A 232 -68.00 40.82 6.68
N LYS A 233 -67.32 40.86 5.52
CA LYS A 233 -67.78 41.66 4.37
C LYS A 233 -69.11 41.16 3.81
N ASP A 234 -69.27 39.84 3.70
CA ASP A 234 -70.49 39.23 3.17
C ASP A 234 -71.66 39.41 4.16
N GLU A 235 -71.42 39.27 5.47
CA GLU A 235 -72.39 39.60 6.53
C GLU A 235 -72.78 41.07 6.51
N LYS A 236 -71.81 41.99 6.37
CA LYS A 236 -72.09 43.42 6.24
C LYS A 236 -72.99 43.73 5.04
N GLU A 237 -72.76 43.09 3.89
CA GLU A 237 -73.63 43.29 2.72
C GLU A 237 -75.02 42.67 2.96
N LEU A 238 -75.11 41.53 3.65
CA LEU A 238 -76.38 40.94 4.06
C LEU A 238 -77.17 41.89 4.99
N TYR A 239 -76.52 42.47 6.00
CA TYR A 239 -77.14 43.47 6.89
C TYR A 239 -77.60 44.71 6.13
N LYS A 240 -76.83 45.17 5.14
CA LYS A 240 -77.21 46.28 4.28
C LYS A 240 -78.44 45.96 3.42
N ILE A 241 -78.55 44.72 2.92
CA ILE A 241 -79.76 44.24 2.23
C ILE A 241 -80.95 44.20 3.19
N HIS A 242 -80.78 43.66 4.40
CA HIS A 242 -81.83 43.65 5.43
C HIS A 242 -82.32 45.06 5.76
N LEU A 243 -81.40 46.00 5.98
CA LEU A 243 -81.75 47.40 6.24
C LEU A 243 -82.59 47.98 5.10
N LYS A 244 -82.17 47.80 3.84
CA LYS A 244 -82.95 48.23 2.67
C LYS A 244 -84.34 47.59 2.60
N ASN A 245 -84.45 46.31 2.92
CA ASN A 245 -85.74 45.61 2.94
C ASN A 245 -86.67 46.17 4.01
N THR A 246 -86.15 46.42 5.22
CA THR A 246 -86.91 47.07 6.31
C THR A 246 -87.31 48.50 5.95
N GLU A 247 -86.43 49.27 5.32
CA GLU A 247 -86.76 50.60 4.78
C GLU A 247 -87.90 50.53 3.76
N ILE A 248 -87.84 49.57 2.81
CA ILE A 248 -88.90 49.34 1.83
C ILE A 248 -90.22 48.97 2.54
N GLU A 249 -90.19 48.08 3.51
CA GLU A 249 -91.38 47.70 4.29
C GLU A 249 -91.96 48.87 5.07
N ASN A 250 -91.12 49.68 5.73
CA ASN A 250 -91.54 50.92 6.37
C ASN A 250 -92.20 51.88 5.38
N THR A 251 -91.66 52.04 4.16
CA THR A 251 -92.33 52.88 3.14
C THR A 251 -93.68 52.32 2.71
N LYS A 252 -93.85 50.99 2.67
CA LYS A 252 -95.15 50.35 2.38
C LYS A 252 -96.14 50.60 3.52
N LEU A 253 -95.74 50.38 4.77
CA LEU A 253 -96.56 50.64 5.95
C LEU A 253 -96.94 52.13 6.07
N VAL A 254 -96.02 53.05 5.79
CA VAL A 254 -96.32 54.49 5.75
C VAL A 254 -97.36 54.81 4.68
N LYS A 255 -97.27 54.21 3.48
CA LYS A 255 -98.29 54.36 2.43
C LYS A 255 -99.63 53.80 2.89
N GLU A 256 -99.65 52.64 3.53
CA GLU A 256 -100.86 52.02 4.06
C GLU A 256 -101.51 52.87 5.16
N ILE A 257 -100.73 53.36 6.12
CA ILE A 257 -101.18 54.34 7.14
C ILE A 257 -101.76 55.59 6.45
N GLN A 258 -101.13 56.09 5.40
CA GLN A 258 -101.64 57.24 4.64
C GLN A 258 -103.00 56.93 3.98
N THR A 259 -103.18 55.72 3.44
CA THR A 259 -104.48 55.31 2.88
C THR A 259 -105.55 55.18 3.97
N PHE A 260 -105.22 54.64 5.15
CA PHE A 260 -106.14 54.58 6.27
C PHE A 260 -106.49 55.98 6.79
N LYS A 261 -105.54 56.90 6.90
CA LYS A 261 -105.82 58.30 7.25
C LYS A 261 -106.79 58.96 6.26
N ASN A 262 -106.63 58.73 4.97
CA ASN A 262 -107.55 59.25 3.95
C ASN A 262 -108.96 58.64 4.09
N LEU A 263 -109.04 57.34 4.36
CA LEU A 263 -110.31 56.65 4.63
C LEU A 263 -110.98 57.20 5.89
N ASP A 264 -110.21 57.42 6.94
CA ASP A 264 -110.69 57.95 8.22
C ASP A 264 -111.18 59.39 8.07
N ALA A 265 -110.44 60.24 7.35
CA ALA A 265 -110.90 61.58 6.98
C ALA A 265 -112.21 61.54 6.16
N ASN A 266 -112.36 60.59 5.25
CA ASN A 266 -113.60 60.39 4.49
C ASN A 266 -114.76 59.94 5.40
N LYS A 267 -114.51 59.04 6.35
CA LYS A 267 -115.49 58.63 7.36
C LYS A 267 -115.87 59.80 8.26
N GLU A 268 -114.93 60.62 8.70
CA GLU A 268 -115.20 61.80 9.54
C GLU A 268 -116.04 62.84 8.79
N ASN A 269 -115.78 63.03 7.48
CA ASN A 269 -116.64 63.85 6.61
C ASN A 269 -118.06 63.27 6.52
N MET A 270 -118.20 61.94 6.39
CA MET A 270 -119.50 61.26 6.36
C MET A 270 -120.23 61.39 7.71
N ILE A 271 -119.50 61.26 8.82
CA ILE A 271 -120.02 61.46 10.17
C ILE A 271 -120.49 62.90 10.33
N SER A 272 -119.73 63.88 9.85
CA SER A 272 -120.12 65.29 9.88
C SER A 272 -121.41 65.54 9.08
N TYR A 273 -121.51 64.97 7.88
CA TYR A 273 -122.74 64.98 7.08
C TYR A 273 -123.94 64.36 7.82
N TYR A 274 -123.77 63.17 8.42
CA TYR A 274 -124.83 62.52 9.18
C TYR A 274 -125.17 63.27 10.48
N LYS A 275 -124.19 63.90 11.16
CA LYS A 275 -124.43 64.76 12.32
C LYS A 275 -125.29 65.96 11.94
N GLU A 276 -125.02 66.59 10.80
CA GLU A 276 -125.87 67.67 10.28
C GLU A 276 -127.29 67.19 9.94
N GLU A 277 -127.42 66.03 9.30
CA GLU A 277 -128.73 65.44 8.99
C GLU A 277 -129.52 65.08 10.25
N VAL A 278 -128.85 64.47 11.24
CA VAL A 278 -129.44 64.19 12.55
C VAL A 278 -129.87 65.49 13.22
N GLY A 279 -129.07 66.56 13.14
CA GLY A 279 -129.45 67.89 13.62
C GLY A 279 -130.72 68.42 12.95
N ARG A 280 -130.86 68.28 11.62
CA ARG A 280 -132.09 68.61 10.88
C ARG A 280 -133.29 67.78 11.36
N LEU A 281 -133.12 66.47 11.51
CA LEU A 281 -134.19 65.57 11.96
C LEU A 281 -134.58 65.80 13.43
N GLN A 282 -133.63 66.13 14.30
CA GLN A 282 -133.90 66.48 15.70
C GLN A 282 -134.74 67.76 15.81
N LEU A 283 -134.48 68.76 14.96
CA LEU A 283 -135.34 69.94 14.85
C LEU A 283 -136.76 69.55 14.40
N TYR A 284 -136.88 68.68 13.39
CA TYR A 284 -138.17 68.17 12.92
C TYR A 284 -138.93 67.37 14.00
N ILE A 285 -138.23 66.54 14.79
CA ILE A 285 -138.83 65.80 15.91
C ILE A 285 -139.22 66.76 17.03
N ALA A 286 -138.40 67.76 17.39
CA ALA A 286 -138.76 68.75 18.40
C ALA A 286 -140.02 69.53 17.98
N GLU A 287 -140.16 69.84 16.69
CA GLU A 287 -141.36 70.43 16.10
C GLU A 287 -142.57 69.47 16.21
N LYS A 288 -142.35 68.17 15.93
CA LYS A 288 -143.37 67.12 16.07
C LYS A 288 -143.72 66.77 17.51
N GLU A 289 -142.80 66.90 18.47
CA GLU A 289 -143.02 66.68 19.90
C GLU A 289 -143.74 67.86 20.55
N ASN A 290 -143.50 69.08 20.09
CA ASN A 290 -144.36 70.23 20.39
C ASN A 290 -145.79 70.00 19.86
N MET A 291 -145.93 69.37 18.70
CA MET A 291 -147.24 68.91 18.18
C MET A 291 -147.82 67.72 18.98
N LYS A 292 -146.99 66.86 19.57
CA LYS A 292 -147.40 65.64 20.31
C LYS A 292 -147.74 65.90 21.78
N LYS A 293 -147.11 66.90 22.42
CA LYS A 293 -147.53 67.42 23.75
C LYS A 293 -148.94 68.03 23.74
N ALA A 294 -149.46 68.39 22.56
CA ALA A 294 -150.83 68.85 22.38
C ALA A 294 -151.88 67.73 22.20
N PHE A 295 -151.50 66.44 22.08
CA PHE A 295 -152.41 65.41 21.55
C PHE A 295 -152.67 64.16 22.41
N LEU A 296 -151.97 63.87 23.51
CA LEU A 296 -152.10 62.54 24.16
C LEU A 296 -152.52 62.57 25.64
N LEU A 297 -153.83 62.78 25.84
CA LEU A 297 -154.60 62.64 27.08
C LEU A 297 -155.59 61.44 26.99
N SER A 298 -155.26 60.34 26.30
CA SER A 298 -156.14 59.14 26.22
C SER A 298 -155.46 57.80 25.84
N SER A 299 -155.53 56.84 26.78
CA SER A 299 -155.61 55.33 26.74
C SER A 299 -154.64 54.39 25.96
N SER A 300 -153.85 53.60 26.71
CA SER A 300 -153.87 52.12 27.02
C SER A 300 -154.16 50.96 26.01
N ASN A 301 -153.23 49.97 26.02
CA ASN A 301 -153.32 48.46 26.03
C ASN A 301 -152.98 47.56 24.81
N LYS A 302 -152.57 46.32 25.17
CA LYS A 302 -151.72 45.28 24.53
C LYS A 302 -152.52 44.06 24.00
N ASP A 303 -151.90 43.24 23.14
CA ASP A 303 -151.78 41.75 23.25
C ASP A 303 -151.00 41.14 22.05
N ASP A 304 -150.15 40.11 22.29
CA ASP A 304 -149.70 39.05 21.33
C ASP A 304 -148.59 38.15 21.95
N ALA A 305 -148.94 37.31 22.94
CA ALA A 305 -148.01 36.42 23.65
C ALA A 305 -148.23 34.91 23.38
N SER A 306 -148.92 34.56 22.29
CA SER A 306 -149.27 33.16 21.96
C SER A 306 -148.55 32.58 20.74
N ILE A 307 -147.89 33.40 19.90
CA ILE A 307 -147.23 32.96 18.65
C ILE A 307 -145.82 32.38 18.91
N LEU A 308 -145.14 32.79 19.98
CA LEU A 308 -143.75 32.42 20.28
C LEU A 308 -143.56 30.97 20.79
N LYS A 309 -144.62 30.29 21.25
CA LYS A 309 -144.51 28.93 21.78
C LYS A 309 -144.38 27.84 20.71
N GLU A 310 -144.89 28.07 19.50
CA GLU A 310 -144.83 27.08 18.40
C GLU A 310 -143.48 27.10 17.66
N GLN A 311 -142.76 28.22 17.68
CA GLN A 311 -141.44 28.35 17.05
C GLN A 311 -140.32 27.64 17.84
N LEU A 312 -140.50 27.44 19.15
CA LEU A 312 -139.51 26.77 20.01
C LEU A 312 -139.39 25.28 19.69
N ARG A 313 -140.51 24.62 19.38
CA ARG A 313 -140.57 23.17 19.11
C ARG A 313 -139.83 22.77 17.82
N LYS A 314 -139.80 23.65 16.80
CA LYS A 314 -139.07 23.40 15.53
C LYS A 314 -137.56 23.58 15.65
N ALA A 315 -137.08 24.36 16.62
CA ALA A 315 -135.65 24.57 16.85
C ALA A 315 -135.02 23.39 17.62
N GLU A 316 -135.80 22.71 18.48
CA GLU A 316 -135.32 21.57 19.28
C GLU A 316 -135.02 20.34 18.41
N ASP A 317 -135.86 20.03 17.42
CA ASP A 317 -135.63 18.89 16.50
C ASP A 317 -134.39 19.08 15.62
N GLN A 318 -134.08 20.32 15.21
CA GLN A 318 -132.90 20.65 14.39
C GLN A 318 -131.59 20.52 15.17
N ILE A 319 -131.60 20.81 16.48
CA ILE A 319 -130.43 20.66 17.36
C ILE A 319 -130.11 19.19 17.60
N GLN A 320 -131.13 18.32 17.64
CA GLN A 320 -130.94 16.90 17.90
C GLN A 320 -130.28 16.16 16.72
N ALA A 321 -130.55 16.58 15.48
CA ALA A 321 -129.87 16.08 14.28
C ALA A 321 -128.39 16.51 14.21
N SER A 322 -128.09 17.79 14.48
CA SER A 322 -126.70 18.29 14.52
C SER A 322 -125.86 17.62 15.62
N LYS A 323 -126.49 17.21 16.72
CA LYS A 323 -125.82 16.49 17.82
C LYS A 323 -125.41 15.06 17.43
N GLN A 324 -126.14 14.40 16.53
CA GLN A 324 -125.77 13.07 16.02
C GLN A 324 -124.62 13.14 15.00
N GLU A 325 -124.57 14.17 14.15
CA GLU A 325 -123.41 14.42 13.26
C GLU A 325 -122.13 14.69 14.07
N ALA A 326 -122.21 15.48 15.15
CA ALA A 326 -121.05 15.74 16.01
C ALA A 326 -120.49 14.47 16.68
N VAL A 327 -121.34 13.48 17.00
CA VAL A 327 -120.91 12.19 17.57
C VAL A 327 -120.18 11.33 16.54
N LEU A 328 -120.62 11.33 15.28
CA LEU A 328 -119.94 10.61 14.20
C LEU A 328 -118.57 11.23 13.89
N MET A 329 -118.49 12.56 13.79
CA MET A 329 -117.21 13.28 13.60
C MET A 329 -116.23 13.05 14.76
N SER A 330 -116.73 12.96 15.99
CA SER A 330 -115.91 12.65 17.17
C SER A 330 -115.34 11.23 17.13
N LYS A 331 -116.11 10.26 16.62
CA LYS A 331 -115.66 8.88 16.43
C LYS A 331 -114.57 8.78 15.34
N GLU A 332 -114.75 9.49 14.22
CA GLU A 332 -113.73 9.56 13.15
C GLU A 332 -112.43 10.22 13.62
N LEU A 333 -112.52 11.29 14.43
CA LEU A 333 -111.36 11.91 15.07
C LEU A 333 -110.65 10.94 16.03
N SER A 334 -111.40 10.17 16.81
CA SER A 334 -110.82 9.15 17.71
C SER A 334 -110.11 8.04 16.93
N ASP A 335 -110.69 7.55 15.83
CA ASP A 335 -110.07 6.52 15.00
C ASP A 335 -108.80 7.04 14.30
N ALA A 336 -108.81 8.30 13.85
CA ALA A 336 -107.62 8.95 13.29
C ALA A 336 -106.48 9.11 14.32
N VAL A 337 -106.81 9.45 15.57
CA VAL A 337 -105.83 9.53 16.67
C VAL A 337 -105.25 8.15 16.98
N ASN A 338 -106.09 7.11 17.04
CA ASN A 338 -105.63 5.74 17.28
C ASN A 338 -104.68 5.24 16.18
N VAL A 339 -104.96 5.55 14.91
CA VAL A 339 -104.06 5.22 13.78
C VAL A 339 -102.74 5.98 13.90
N ARG A 340 -102.77 7.27 14.22
CA ARG A 340 -101.56 8.08 14.42
C ARG A 340 -100.69 7.50 15.54
N ASP A 341 -101.29 7.18 16.69
CA ASP A 341 -100.55 6.68 17.84
C ASP A 341 -99.95 5.29 17.56
N LYS A 342 -100.66 4.44 16.79
CA LYS A 342 -100.14 3.17 16.28
C LYS A 342 -98.94 3.38 15.35
N THR A 343 -99.04 4.29 14.37
CA THR A 343 -97.92 4.58 13.45
C THR A 343 -96.70 5.16 14.16
N MET A 344 -96.90 5.97 15.21
CA MET A 344 -95.81 6.52 16.01
C MET A 344 -95.09 5.42 16.81
N ALA A 345 -95.84 4.46 17.36
CA ALA A 345 -95.28 3.30 18.06
C ALA A 345 -94.50 2.36 17.12
N ASP A 346 -95.00 2.13 15.91
CA ASP A 346 -94.32 1.31 14.89
C ASP A 346 -93.02 1.99 14.42
N LEU A 347 -93.05 3.31 14.22
CA LEU A 347 -91.86 4.09 13.85
C LEU A 347 -90.79 4.11 14.97
N HIS A 348 -91.21 4.14 16.24
CA HIS A 348 -90.28 4.01 17.36
C HIS A 348 -89.64 2.62 17.43
N SER A 349 -90.43 1.56 17.21
CA SER A 349 -89.94 0.19 17.18
C SER A 349 -88.93 -0.02 16.03
N ALA A 350 -89.21 0.55 14.84
CA ALA A 350 -88.30 0.52 13.71
C ALA A 350 -86.98 1.25 13.97
N ARG A 351 -86.99 2.35 14.73
CA ARG A 351 -85.76 3.06 15.13
C ARG A 351 -84.90 2.23 16.07
N LEU A 352 -85.50 1.60 17.08
CA LEU A 352 -84.79 0.71 18.01
C LEU A 352 -84.17 -0.49 17.29
N GLU A 353 -84.87 -1.09 16.33
CA GLU A 353 -84.34 -2.18 15.53
C GLU A 353 -83.18 -1.72 14.63
N ASN A 354 -83.26 -0.51 14.07
CA ASN A 354 -82.16 0.08 13.29
C ASN A 354 -80.91 0.32 14.15
N ASP A 355 -81.08 0.83 15.37
CA ASP A 355 -79.97 1.04 16.30
C ASP A 355 -79.37 -0.29 16.79
N LYS A 356 -80.19 -1.33 16.97
CA LYS A 356 -79.73 -2.70 17.24
C LYS A 356 -78.90 -3.25 16.07
N MET A 357 -79.33 -3.08 14.82
CA MET A 357 -78.58 -3.50 13.64
C MET A 357 -77.27 -2.72 13.47
N LYS A 358 -77.26 -1.41 13.76
CA LYS A 358 -76.03 -0.60 13.76
C LYS A 358 -75.01 -1.08 14.79
N LYS A 359 -75.48 -1.47 15.98
CA LYS A 359 -74.62 -2.03 17.02
C LYS A 359 -74.03 -3.38 16.59
N GLN A 360 -74.84 -4.26 16.02
CA GLN A 360 -74.37 -5.54 15.46
C GLN A 360 -73.36 -5.36 14.31
N LEU A 361 -73.55 -4.34 13.47
CA LEU A 361 -72.59 -3.98 12.41
C LEU A 361 -71.26 -3.48 12.99
N ALA A 362 -71.30 -2.65 14.03
CA ALA A 362 -70.10 -2.17 14.72
C ALA A 362 -69.32 -3.30 15.40
N ASP A 363 -70.03 -4.25 16.03
CA ASP A 363 -69.44 -5.41 16.68
C ASP A 363 -68.77 -6.35 15.64
N ALA A 364 -69.42 -6.60 14.50
CA ALA A 364 -68.85 -7.39 13.41
C ALA A 364 -67.60 -6.72 12.77
N LEU A 365 -67.59 -5.39 12.66
CA LEU A 365 -66.41 -4.63 12.19
C LEU A 365 -65.25 -4.68 13.19
N ALA A 366 -65.54 -4.72 14.50
CA ALA A 366 -64.52 -4.91 15.54
C ALA A 366 -63.95 -6.34 15.51
N GLU A 367 -64.78 -7.34 15.24
CA GLU A 367 -64.36 -8.75 15.09
C GLU A 367 -63.47 -8.95 13.86
N LEU A 368 -63.81 -8.33 12.72
CA LEU A 368 -62.96 -8.32 11.52
C LEU A 368 -61.61 -7.64 11.77
N LYS A 369 -61.59 -6.51 12.50
CA LYS A 369 -60.34 -5.86 12.93
C LYS A 369 -59.48 -6.79 13.79
N LYS A 370 -60.10 -7.56 14.69
CA LYS A 370 -59.43 -8.52 15.57
C LYS A 370 -58.83 -9.71 14.79
N ILE A 371 -59.51 -10.18 13.74
CA ILE A 371 -59.01 -11.23 12.84
C ILE A 371 -57.83 -10.71 11.99
N THR A 372 -57.83 -9.44 11.56
CA THR A 372 -56.65 -8.83 10.90
C THR A 372 -55.46 -8.66 11.84
N THR A 373 -55.66 -8.40 13.13
CA THR A 373 -54.55 -8.33 14.11
C THR A 373 -53.98 -9.71 14.45
N LEU A 374 -54.82 -10.76 14.51
CA LEU A 374 -54.37 -12.13 14.78
C LEU A 374 -53.67 -12.81 13.59
N LYS A 375 -53.80 -12.28 12.37
CA LYS A 375 -53.03 -12.72 11.19
C LYS A 375 -51.59 -12.19 11.17
N ASN A 376 -51.27 -11.25 12.07
CA ASN A 376 -49.93 -10.65 12.19
C ASN A 376 -49.06 -11.30 13.28
N GLU A 377 -49.54 -12.35 13.96
CA GLU A 377 -48.78 -13.11 14.95
C GLU A 377 -48.56 -14.56 14.49
N GLN A 378 -47.71 -14.74 13.47
CA GLN A 378 -47.02 -16.01 13.19
C GLN A 378 -45.56 -15.68 12.84
N GLU A 379 -44.86 -15.08 13.80
CA GLU A 379 -43.42 -14.77 13.75
C GLU A 379 -42.58 -16.02 14.02
N THR A 380 -42.46 -16.90 13.03
CA THR A 380 -41.28 -17.78 12.87
C THR A 380 -40.86 -18.00 11.42
N SER A 381 -41.55 -17.39 10.44
CA SER A 381 -41.17 -17.40 9.02
C SER A 381 -40.52 -16.08 8.55
N ASN A 382 -40.72 -14.98 9.29
CA ASN A 382 -40.47 -13.62 8.77
C ASN A 382 -38.99 -13.21 8.71
N THR A 383 -38.10 -13.73 9.55
CA THR A 383 -36.69 -13.32 9.53
C THR A 383 -35.94 -13.87 8.32
N VAL A 384 -36.06 -15.18 8.09
CA VAL A 384 -35.45 -15.87 6.94
C VAL A 384 -36.09 -15.39 5.62
N GLU A 385 -37.41 -15.16 5.62
CA GLU A 385 -38.09 -14.65 4.43
C GLU A 385 -37.77 -13.18 4.13
N GLN A 386 -37.54 -12.32 5.15
CA GLN A 386 -37.07 -10.94 4.93
C GLN A 386 -35.61 -10.87 4.47
N GLU A 387 -34.74 -11.77 4.92
CA GLU A 387 -33.36 -11.84 4.45
C GLU A 387 -33.28 -12.36 3.02
N LEU A 388 -34.01 -13.44 2.70
CA LEU A 388 -34.15 -13.91 1.32
C LEU A 388 -34.81 -12.87 0.41
N ARG A 389 -35.81 -12.12 0.88
CA ARG A 389 -36.42 -11.03 0.08
C ARG A 389 -35.43 -9.89 -0.16
N ARG A 390 -34.62 -9.50 0.83
CA ARG A 390 -33.57 -8.49 0.65
C ARG A 390 -32.47 -8.95 -0.31
N GLU A 391 -32.02 -10.20 -0.20
CA GLU A 391 -31.04 -10.77 -1.14
C GLU A 391 -31.61 -10.91 -2.56
N VAL A 392 -32.86 -11.32 -2.69
CA VAL A 392 -33.54 -11.39 -4.00
C VAL A 392 -33.73 -9.99 -4.60
N GLU A 393 -33.99 -8.96 -3.79
CA GLU A 393 -34.10 -7.57 -4.25
C GLU A 393 -32.73 -6.99 -4.66
N ASP A 394 -31.66 -7.24 -3.90
CA ASP A 394 -30.29 -6.84 -4.27
C ASP A 394 -29.80 -7.54 -5.54
N LEU A 395 -30.05 -8.85 -5.66
CA LEU A 395 -29.73 -9.62 -6.87
C LEU A 395 -30.53 -9.16 -8.07
N LYS A 396 -31.83 -8.85 -7.91
CA LYS A 396 -32.65 -8.25 -8.98
C LYS A 396 -32.11 -6.89 -9.42
N LEU A 397 -31.67 -6.05 -8.48
CA LEU A 397 -31.11 -4.75 -8.80
C LEU A 397 -29.78 -4.87 -9.56
N ARG A 398 -28.88 -5.76 -9.14
CA ARG A 398 -27.63 -6.03 -9.88
C ARG A 398 -27.88 -6.61 -11.28
N LEU A 399 -28.81 -7.56 -11.41
CA LEU A 399 -29.19 -8.11 -12.70
C LEU A 399 -29.82 -7.05 -13.62
N GLN A 400 -30.66 -6.17 -13.06
CA GLN A 400 -31.27 -5.07 -13.81
C GLN A 400 -30.21 -4.06 -14.28
N MET A 401 -29.29 -3.66 -13.40
CA MET A 401 -28.20 -2.75 -13.75
C MET A 401 -27.25 -3.37 -14.79
N ALA A 402 -26.92 -4.66 -14.67
CA ALA A 402 -26.12 -5.36 -15.67
C ALA A 402 -26.86 -5.45 -17.01
N ALA A 403 -28.16 -5.77 -17.00
CA ALA A 403 -28.99 -5.82 -18.20
C ALA A 403 -29.11 -4.45 -18.88
N ASP A 404 -29.22 -3.37 -18.10
CA ASP A 404 -29.27 -2.01 -18.62
C ASP A 404 -27.92 -1.56 -19.18
N HIS A 405 -26.81 -1.92 -18.53
CA HIS A 405 -25.48 -1.69 -19.06
C HIS A 405 -25.22 -2.48 -20.36
N TYR A 406 -25.70 -3.73 -20.46
CA TYR A 406 -25.64 -4.50 -21.70
C TYR A 406 -26.56 -3.93 -22.79
N LYS A 407 -27.75 -3.41 -22.45
CA LYS A 407 -28.62 -2.70 -23.41
C LYS A 407 -27.98 -1.40 -23.89
N GLU A 408 -27.28 -0.68 -23.03
CA GLU A 408 -26.55 0.51 -23.41
C GLU A 408 -25.37 0.19 -24.31
N LYS A 409 -24.58 -0.83 -23.97
CA LYS A 409 -23.49 -1.31 -24.83
C LYS A 409 -24.00 -1.86 -26.16
N PHE A 410 -25.15 -2.53 -26.20
CA PHE A 410 -25.78 -2.96 -27.44
C PHE A 410 -26.27 -1.79 -28.30
N LYS A 411 -26.90 -0.77 -27.69
CA LYS A 411 -27.27 0.47 -28.39
C LYS A 411 -26.05 1.23 -28.89
N GLU A 412 -24.95 1.21 -28.14
CA GLU A 412 -23.68 1.82 -28.51
C GLU A 412 -23.02 1.08 -29.68
N CYS A 413 -22.96 -0.26 -29.64
CA CYS A 413 -22.51 -1.09 -30.76
C CYS A 413 -23.41 -0.92 -32.00
N GLN A 414 -24.72 -0.80 -31.85
CA GLN A 414 -25.62 -0.54 -32.99
C GLN A 414 -25.42 0.87 -33.58
N LYS A 415 -25.09 1.87 -32.75
CA LYS A 415 -24.74 3.22 -33.20
C LYS A 415 -23.37 3.25 -33.89
N LEU A 416 -22.40 2.51 -33.39
CA LEU A 416 -21.09 2.34 -34.00
C LEU A 416 -21.19 1.56 -35.31
N GLN A 417 -21.99 0.50 -35.40
CA GLN A 417 -22.30 -0.21 -36.66
C GLN A 417 -22.92 0.73 -37.71
N LYS A 418 -23.84 1.61 -37.29
CA LYS A 418 -24.42 2.65 -38.17
C LYS A 418 -23.41 3.74 -38.58
N GLN A 419 -22.40 4.02 -37.74
CA GLN A 419 -21.32 4.95 -38.05
C GLN A 419 -20.25 4.32 -38.93
N VAL A 420 -19.89 3.06 -38.70
CA VAL A 420 -19.00 2.27 -39.57
C VAL A 420 -19.64 2.12 -40.94
N ASN A 421 -20.93 1.76 -41.06
CA ASN A 421 -21.61 1.73 -42.37
C ASN A 421 -21.60 3.10 -43.07
N LYS A 422 -21.72 4.21 -42.32
CA LYS A 422 -21.59 5.57 -42.87
C LYS A 422 -20.15 5.92 -43.28
N PHE A 423 -19.15 5.43 -42.56
CA PHE A 423 -17.74 5.60 -42.91
C PHE A 423 -17.34 4.67 -44.08
N THR A 424 -17.91 3.48 -44.20
CA THR A 424 -17.78 2.61 -45.39
C THR A 424 -18.44 3.27 -46.61
N GLU A 425 -19.56 3.97 -46.44
CA GLU A 425 -20.18 4.80 -47.49
C GLU A 425 -19.42 6.10 -47.79
N GLN A 426 -18.67 6.68 -46.83
CA GLN A 426 -17.85 7.87 -47.01
C GLN A 426 -16.43 7.57 -47.54
N ALA A 427 -15.86 6.40 -47.22
CA ALA A 427 -14.62 5.90 -47.82
C ALA A 427 -14.80 5.65 -49.33
N ASN A 428 -16.02 5.31 -49.77
CA ASN A 428 -16.39 5.23 -51.18
C ASN A 428 -16.56 6.61 -51.89
N LYS A 429 -16.30 7.75 -51.21
CA LYS A 429 -16.46 9.11 -51.78
C LYS A 429 -15.16 9.92 -51.97
N TRP A 430 -13.99 9.47 -51.49
CA TRP A 430 -12.71 10.19 -51.65
C TRP A 430 -11.56 9.33 -52.20
N GLY A 431 -11.87 8.57 -53.25
CA GLY A 431 -10.90 7.95 -54.14
C GLY A 431 -11.61 7.37 -55.36
N ARG A 432 -11.61 8.08 -56.49
CA ARG A 432 -12.07 7.56 -57.80
C ARG A 432 -10.87 6.90 -58.50
N TYR A 433 -10.85 5.56 -58.63
CA TYR A 433 -11.27 4.74 -59.81
C TYR A 433 -10.09 4.45 -60.77
N PRO A 434 -10.02 3.29 -61.49
CA PRO A 434 -11.14 2.57 -62.14
C PRO A 434 -11.27 1.08 -61.76
N ALA A 435 -12.49 0.58 -61.51
CA ALA A 435 -13.38 -0.10 -62.47
C ALA A 435 -12.86 -1.51 -62.83
N LEU A 436 -13.53 -2.60 -62.47
CA LEU A 436 -14.75 -3.11 -63.09
C LEU A 436 -15.18 -4.31 -62.20
N ILE A 437 -16.39 -4.36 -61.67
CA ILE A 437 -17.52 -5.14 -62.21
C ILE A 437 -18.76 -4.58 -61.45
N HIS A 438 -19.61 -3.73 -62.03
CA HIS A 438 -20.86 -4.09 -62.73
C HIS A 438 -21.69 -5.14 -61.94
N ARG A 439 -22.98 -5.03 -61.62
CA ARG A 439 -24.12 -4.36 -62.23
C ARG A 439 -25.36 -4.81 -61.41
N LEU A 440 -26.45 -4.02 -61.44
CA LEU A 440 -27.83 -4.30 -60.95
C LEU A 440 -28.03 -3.92 -59.46
N LEU A 441 -28.91 -3.00 -59.04
CA LEU A 441 -30.06 -2.26 -59.58
C LEU A 441 -30.02 -0.87 -58.87
N LYS A 442 -30.18 0.34 -59.42
CA LYS A 442 -31.17 0.99 -60.30
C LYS A 442 -32.65 0.77 -59.92
N VAL A 443 -33.23 1.78 -59.26
CA VAL A 443 -34.57 2.40 -59.42
C VAL A 443 -34.87 3.11 -58.07
N CYS A 444 -35.35 4.35 -57.95
CA CYS A 444 -35.48 5.51 -58.80
C CYS A 444 -35.59 6.72 -57.86
N LEU A 445 -35.00 7.81 -58.31
CA LEU A 445 -35.14 9.18 -57.82
C LEU A 445 -36.53 9.70 -58.29
N LEU A 446 -37.18 10.59 -57.52
CA LEU A 446 -37.81 11.85 -57.97
C LEU A 446 -39.17 12.25 -57.33
N ILE A 447 -39.18 13.51 -56.91
CA ILE A 447 -40.18 14.56 -57.17
C ILE A 447 -41.41 14.74 -56.25
N GLN A 448 -41.34 15.88 -55.55
CA GLN A 448 -42.33 16.93 -55.26
C GLN A 448 -43.68 17.01 -56.06
N LYS A 449 -44.68 17.60 -55.37
CA LYS A 449 -45.90 18.34 -55.85
C LYS A 449 -47.11 17.52 -56.33
N VAL A 450 -48.27 17.50 -55.63
CA VAL A 450 -49.37 18.51 -55.43
C VAL A 450 -50.58 18.27 -56.38
N ASN A 451 -51.76 17.91 -55.83
CA ASN A 451 -53.14 18.43 -56.03
C ASN A 451 -54.21 17.40 -55.51
N VAL A 452 -55.05 17.68 -54.48
CA VAL A 452 -56.39 18.36 -54.43
C VAL A 452 -57.50 17.48 -55.09
N SER A 453 -58.68 17.10 -54.55
CA SER A 453 -59.56 17.26 -53.34
C SER A 453 -60.79 16.29 -53.55
N PRO A 454 -61.96 16.24 -52.82
CA PRO A 454 -62.46 17.01 -51.65
C PRO A 454 -63.26 16.22 -50.56
N ILE A 455 -63.84 16.99 -49.61
CA ILE A 455 -64.89 16.70 -48.58
C ILE A 455 -64.30 16.43 -47.18
N SER A 456 -64.60 17.15 -46.08
CA SER A 456 -65.46 18.30 -45.73
C SER A 456 -65.04 18.85 -44.34
N SER A 457 -65.35 20.14 -44.05
CA SER A 457 -65.47 20.77 -42.70
C SER A 457 -64.22 20.70 -41.78
N ASP A 458 -63.69 21.75 -41.17
CA ASP A 458 -64.31 22.90 -40.53
C ASP A 458 -63.24 23.99 -40.24
N ILE A 459 -63.73 25.18 -39.96
CA ILE A 459 -62.99 26.42 -39.70
C ILE A 459 -62.11 26.31 -38.43
N VAL A 460 -60.77 26.38 -38.57
CA VAL A 460 -59.84 26.77 -37.50
C VAL A 460 -58.70 27.63 -38.06
N SER A 461 -58.44 28.77 -37.39
CA SER A 461 -57.67 29.93 -37.82
C SER A 461 -56.19 29.71 -38.20
N GLU A 462 -55.78 30.30 -39.33
CA GLU A 462 -54.42 30.38 -39.91
C GLU A 462 -53.33 30.94 -38.95
N PHE A 463 -53.74 31.65 -37.90
CA PHE A 463 -52.86 32.15 -36.83
C PHE A 463 -52.30 31.02 -35.95
N MET A 464 -53.11 29.99 -35.65
CA MET A 464 -52.68 28.87 -34.81
C MET A 464 -51.62 28.01 -35.48
N VAL A 465 -51.67 27.89 -36.81
CA VAL A 465 -50.70 27.08 -37.59
C VAL A 465 -49.33 27.76 -37.64
N LYS A 466 -49.27 29.09 -37.81
CA LYS A 466 -48.00 29.84 -37.80
C LYS A 466 -47.34 29.85 -36.42
N GLU A 467 -48.13 29.97 -35.35
CA GLU A 467 -47.66 29.88 -33.97
C GLU A 467 -47.07 28.49 -33.68
N GLN A 468 -47.78 27.43 -34.09
CA GLN A 468 -47.35 26.04 -33.91
C GLN A 468 -46.07 25.71 -34.69
N VAL A 469 -45.90 26.25 -35.90
CA VAL A 469 -44.66 26.11 -36.67
C VAL A 469 -43.49 26.86 -36.02
N ARG A 470 -43.74 28.02 -35.41
CA ARG A 470 -42.71 28.80 -34.69
C ARG A 470 -42.24 28.04 -33.44
N GLU A 471 -43.17 27.46 -32.68
CA GLU A 471 -42.85 26.66 -31.50
C GLU A 471 -42.13 25.35 -31.89
N MET A 472 -42.55 24.69 -32.97
CA MET A 472 -41.86 23.51 -33.50
C MET A 472 -40.43 23.84 -33.94
N ASN A 473 -40.19 24.98 -34.58
CA ASN A 473 -38.84 25.41 -34.97
C ASN A 473 -37.95 25.73 -33.75
N LYS A 474 -38.52 26.33 -32.71
CA LYS A 474 -37.83 26.56 -31.43
C LYS A 474 -37.49 25.25 -30.73
N GLU A 475 -38.42 24.29 -30.72
CA GLU A 475 -38.19 22.95 -30.17
C GLU A 475 -37.11 22.18 -30.94
N ILE A 476 -37.07 22.31 -32.28
CA ILE A 476 -36.02 21.75 -33.12
C ILE A 476 -34.66 22.38 -32.80
N ALA A 477 -34.59 23.71 -32.62
CA ALA A 477 -33.35 24.38 -32.25
C ALA A 477 -32.83 23.92 -30.88
N GLU A 478 -33.71 23.87 -29.88
CA GLU A 478 -33.38 23.35 -28.53
C GLU A 478 -32.94 21.88 -28.55
N LYS A 479 -33.62 21.03 -29.34
CA LYS A 479 -33.21 19.63 -29.53
C LYS A 479 -31.84 19.52 -30.21
N THR A 480 -31.55 20.41 -31.15
CA THR A 480 -30.27 20.45 -31.87
C THR A 480 -29.12 20.88 -30.94
N GLU A 481 -29.35 21.84 -30.06
CA GLU A 481 -28.38 22.29 -29.07
C GLU A 481 -28.14 21.25 -27.97
N LYS A 482 -29.21 20.62 -27.47
CA LYS A 482 -29.12 19.45 -26.56
C LYS A 482 -28.33 18.31 -27.21
N TYR A 483 -28.54 18.03 -28.50
CA TYR A 483 -27.78 17.03 -29.24
C TYR A 483 -26.29 17.38 -29.34
N LYS A 484 -25.93 18.64 -29.62
CA LYS A 484 -24.53 19.09 -29.63
C LYS A 484 -23.87 18.90 -28.27
N LYS A 485 -24.55 19.28 -27.19
CA LYS A 485 -24.05 19.14 -25.82
C LYS A 485 -23.87 17.67 -25.42
N CYS A 486 -24.83 16.80 -25.72
CA CYS A 486 -24.69 15.35 -25.52
C CYS A 486 -23.55 14.74 -26.35
N LYS A 487 -23.33 15.21 -27.58
CA LYS A 487 -22.21 14.76 -28.43
C LYS A 487 -20.85 15.16 -27.86
N GLN A 488 -20.74 16.37 -27.32
CA GLN A 488 -19.54 16.85 -26.66
C GLN A 488 -19.24 16.03 -25.39
N MET A 489 -20.23 15.85 -24.51
CA MET A 489 -20.05 15.03 -23.30
C MET A 489 -19.66 13.59 -23.62
N LEU A 490 -20.23 12.99 -24.68
CA LEU A 490 -19.83 11.65 -25.12
C LEU A 490 -18.39 11.60 -25.63
N ALA A 491 -17.90 12.66 -26.29
CA ALA A 491 -16.51 12.73 -26.76
C ALA A 491 -15.53 12.93 -25.60
N GLU A 492 -15.89 13.79 -24.63
CA GLU A 492 -15.13 13.97 -23.39
C GLU A 492 -15.07 12.66 -22.59
N GLU A 493 -16.18 11.94 -22.46
CA GLU A 493 -16.22 10.67 -21.73
C GLU A 493 -15.44 9.57 -22.46
N LYS A 494 -15.50 9.51 -23.80
CA LYS A 494 -14.63 8.60 -24.59
C LYS A 494 -13.15 8.92 -24.40
N MET A 495 -12.79 10.20 -24.33
CA MET A 495 -11.42 10.62 -24.07
C MET A 495 -10.98 10.21 -22.66
N LYS A 496 -11.83 10.39 -21.65
CA LYS A 496 -11.55 9.88 -20.29
C LYS A 496 -11.41 8.37 -20.25
N CYS A 497 -12.30 7.61 -20.89
CA CYS A 497 -12.17 6.16 -20.99
C CYS A 497 -10.85 5.75 -21.66
N SER A 498 -10.39 6.48 -22.68
CA SER A 498 -9.08 6.25 -23.31
C SER A 498 -7.93 6.53 -22.34
N VAL A 499 -7.99 7.63 -21.59
CA VAL A 499 -6.98 7.98 -20.58
C VAL A 499 -6.93 6.91 -19.49
N TYR A 500 -8.08 6.43 -19.01
CA TYR A 500 -8.13 5.34 -18.02
C TYR A 500 -7.57 4.03 -18.59
N ALA A 501 -7.84 3.71 -19.85
CA ALA A 501 -7.25 2.54 -20.50
C ALA A 501 -5.71 2.65 -20.59
N ASP A 502 -5.18 3.83 -20.92
CA ASP A 502 -3.74 4.10 -20.98
C ASP A 502 -3.08 4.06 -19.59
N GLU A 503 -3.75 4.59 -18.56
CA GLU A 503 -3.29 4.51 -17.16
C GLU A 503 -3.27 3.06 -16.66
N LEU A 504 -4.29 2.28 -16.99
CA LEU A 504 -4.38 0.87 -16.62
C LEU A 504 -3.29 0.05 -17.31
N ALA A 505 -3.01 0.31 -18.60
CA ALA A 505 -1.90 -0.30 -19.32
C ALA A 505 -0.53 0.08 -18.71
N LYS A 506 -0.34 1.34 -18.26
CA LYS A 506 0.88 1.76 -17.55
C LYS A 506 1.02 1.05 -16.19
N LEU A 507 -0.07 0.88 -15.45
CA LEU A 507 -0.07 0.17 -14.18
C LEU A 507 0.24 -1.32 -14.38
N GLU A 508 -0.31 -1.96 -15.40
CA GLU A 508 0.03 -3.34 -15.77
C GLU A 508 1.51 -3.51 -16.12
N LEU A 509 2.10 -2.53 -16.83
CA LEU A 509 3.52 -2.56 -17.16
C LEU A 509 4.39 -2.43 -15.90
N LYS A 510 4.08 -1.47 -15.02
CA LYS A 510 4.76 -1.31 -13.73
C LYS A 510 4.63 -2.56 -12.85
N TRP A 511 3.46 -3.19 -12.84
CA TRP A 511 3.25 -4.44 -12.11
C TRP A 511 4.14 -5.56 -12.66
N LYS A 512 4.22 -5.71 -13.99
CA LYS A 512 5.11 -6.70 -14.63
C LYS A 512 6.59 -6.45 -14.30
N GLU A 513 7.02 -5.19 -14.29
CA GLU A 513 8.38 -4.82 -13.87
C GLU A 513 8.63 -5.17 -12.40
N GLN A 514 7.68 -4.87 -11.52
CA GLN A 514 7.78 -5.19 -10.09
C GLN A 514 7.86 -6.71 -9.86
N VAL A 515 7.10 -7.51 -10.62
CA VAL A 515 7.17 -8.97 -10.58
C VAL A 515 8.57 -9.45 -10.99
N LYS A 516 9.15 -8.92 -12.07
CA LYS A 516 10.52 -9.27 -12.48
C LYS A 516 11.56 -8.93 -11.42
N ILE A 517 11.45 -7.76 -10.79
CA ILE A 517 12.34 -7.35 -9.69
C ILE A 517 12.19 -8.33 -8.51
N SER A 518 10.95 -8.69 -8.14
CA SER A 518 10.68 -9.64 -7.06
C SER A 518 11.26 -11.04 -7.36
N GLU A 519 11.11 -11.54 -8.58
CA GLU A 519 11.73 -12.79 -9.02
C GLU A 519 13.26 -12.72 -8.98
N GLY A 520 13.84 -11.59 -9.39
CA GLY A 520 15.29 -11.36 -9.28
C GLY A 520 15.79 -11.41 -7.84
N ILE A 521 15.10 -10.76 -6.91
CA ILE A 521 15.43 -10.79 -5.48
C ILE A 521 15.30 -12.21 -4.91
N LYS A 522 14.25 -12.96 -5.29
CA LYS A 522 14.09 -14.37 -4.89
C LYS A 522 15.26 -15.23 -5.35
N LEU A 523 15.73 -15.05 -6.59
CA LEU A 523 16.88 -15.78 -7.10
C LEU A 523 18.18 -15.42 -6.36
N GLN A 524 18.38 -14.14 -6.04
CA GLN A 524 19.54 -13.71 -5.23
C GLN A 524 19.51 -14.27 -3.81
N LEU A 525 18.33 -14.32 -3.18
CA LEU A 525 18.16 -14.93 -1.87
C LEU A 525 18.48 -16.43 -1.91
N ALA A 526 17.96 -17.16 -2.90
CA ALA A 526 18.28 -18.58 -3.06
C ALA A 526 19.79 -18.82 -3.26
N ALA A 527 20.44 -17.98 -4.08
CA ALA A 527 21.89 -18.08 -4.29
C ALA A 527 22.70 -17.80 -3.01
N MET A 528 22.28 -16.82 -2.20
CA MET A 528 22.88 -16.55 -0.88
C MET A 528 22.68 -17.72 0.08
N GLU A 529 21.46 -18.27 0.18
CA GLU A 529 21.17 -19.43 1.01
C GLU A 529 22.04 -20.63 0.62
N ASP A 530 22.21 -20.91 -0.67
CA ASP A 530 23.09 -21.96 -1.16
C ASP A 530 24.58 -21.69 -0.86
N GLN A 531 25.00 -20.43 -0.85
CA GLN A 531 26.36 -20.06 -0.44
C GLN A 531 26.57 -20.29 1.06
N TYR A 532 25.59 -19.95 1.90
CA TYR A 532 25.64 -20.20 3.34
C TYR A 532 25.64 -21.69 3.66
N LYS A 533 24.81 -22.49 2.99
CA LYS A 533 24.83 -23.95 3.11
C LYS A 533 26.21 -24.50 2.76
N ARG A 534 26.79 -24.11 1.63
CA ARG A 534 28.14 -24.53 1.23
C ARG A 534 29.21 -24.17 2.27
N LYS A 535 29.16 -22.96 2.83
CA LYS A 535 30.09 -22.56 3.90
C LYS A 535 29.90 -23.39 5.17
N MET A 536 28.65 -23.69 5.52
CA MET A 536 28.33 -24.53 6.68
C MET A 536 28.84 -25.96 6.47
N ASP A 537 28.60 -26.54 5.30
CA ASP A 537 29.09 -27.87 4.93
C ASP A 537 30.62 -27.91 4.94
N GLN A 538 31.28 -26.87 4.42
CA GLN A 538 32.74 -26.76 4.46
C GLN A 538 33.27 -26.63 5.89
N PHE A 539 32.60 -25.88 6.75
CA PHE A 539 32.98 -25.75 8.16
C PHE A 539 32.84 -27.09 8.89
N LEU A 540 31.72 -27.80 8.69
CA LEU A 540 31.50 -29.14 9.21
C LEU A 540 32.57 -30.12 8.72
N GLN A 541 32.91 -30.07 7.43
CA GLN A 541 33.97 -30.90 6.87
C GLN A 541 35.33 -30.63 7.51
N CYS A 542 35.74 -29.37 7.64
CA CYS A 542 36.98 -29.01 8.33
C CYS A 542 37.01 -29.50 9.79
N GLN A 543 35.87 -29.46 10.48
CA GLN A 543 35.76 -29.94 11.86
C GLN A 543 35.89 -31.47 11.94
N VAL A 544 35.29 -32.19 10.99
CA VAL A 544 35.44 -33.65 10.86
C VAL A 544 36.90 -34.02 10.56
N ASP A 545 37.54 -33.33 9.61
CA ASP A 545 38.93 -33.58 9.23
C ASP A 545 39.88 -33.30 10.41
N TYR A 546 39.63 -32.23 11.18
CA TYR A 546 40.38 -31.91 12.40
C TYR A 546 40.25 -33.01 13.46
N GLN A 547 39.02 -33.51 13.69
CA GLN A 547 38.82 -34.61 14.63
C GLN A 547 39.50 -35.90 14.16
N TYR A 548 39.47 -36.18 12.86
CA TYR A 548 40.13 -37.35 12.28
C TYR A 548 41.66 -37.27 12.46
N CYS A 549 42.27 -36.12 12.15
CA CYS A 549 43.71 -35.89 12.30
C CYS A 549 44.17 -36.01 13.76
N ASN A 550 43.37 -35.49 14.71
CA ASN A 550 43.64 -35.65 16.13
C ASN A 550 43.57 -37.11 16.59
N MET A 551 42.57 -37.85 16.09
CA MET A 551 42.41 -39.27 16.43
C MET A 551 43.56 -40.12 15.85
N GLU A 552 44.00 -39.82 14.64
CA GLU A 552 45.16 -40.46 14.01
C GLU A 552 46.46 -40.21 14.79
N THR A 553 46.67 -38.97 15.24
CA THR A 553 47.81 -38.60 16.10
C THR A 553 47.79 -39.36 17.44
N LEU A 554 46.62 -39.45 18.08
CA LEU A 554 46.42 -40.23 19.31
C LEU A 554 46.69 -41.73 19.12
N MET A 555 46.25 -42.29 17.99
CA MET A 555 46.53 -43.69 17.66
C MET A 555 48.02 -43.94 17.44
N GLN A 556 48.72 -43.01 16.79
CA GLN A 556 50.17 -43.08 16.59
C GLN A 556 50.92 -43.06 17.94
N PHE A 557 50.54 -42.12 18.83
CA PHE A 557 51.13 -42.02 20.17
C PHE A 557 50.91 -43.30 20.98
N ARG A 558 49.70 -43.86 20.96
CA ARG A 558 49.38 -45.14 21.64
C ARG A 558 50.15 -46.32 21.05
N LYS A 559 50.39 -46.32 19.74
CA LYS A 559 51.21 -47.33 19.08
C LYS A 559 52.66 -47.25 19.55
N GLU A 560 53.23 -46.06 19.60
CA GLU A 560 54.58 -45.82 20.12
C GLU A 560 54.71 -46.23 21.59
N GLU A 561 53.72 -45.91 22.44
CA GLU A 561 53.68 -46.36 23.84
C GLU A 561 53.68 -47.89 23.94
N MET A 562 52.89 -48.58 23.11
CA MET A 562 52.88 -50.04 23.10
C MET A 562 54.22 -50.62 22.62
N GLU A 563 54.83 -50.04 21.58
CA GLU A 563 56.16 -50.46 21.11
C GLU A 563 57.23 -50.28 22.18
N GLN A 564 57.21 -49.16 22.91
CA GLN A 564 58.08 -48.92 24.06
C GLN A 564 57.83 -49.93 25.20
N MET A 565 56.56 -50.23 25.50
CA MET A 565 56.21 -51.22 26.52
C MET A 565 56.72 -52.61 26.15
N VAL A 566 56.58 -53.02 24.88
CA VAL A 566 57.11 -54.29 24.36
C VAL A 566 58.64 -54.35 24.46
N LEU A 567 59.33 -53.27 24.09
CA LEU A 567 60.78 -53.14 24.25
C LEU A 567 61.21 -53.28 25.72
N LEU A 568 60.49 -52.64 26.65
CA LEU A 568 60.77 -52.71 28.07
C LEU A 568 60.61 -54.14 28.60
N ILE A 569 59.55 -54.84 28.18
CA ILE A 569 59.31 -56.26 28.52
C ILE A 569 60.45 -57.14 27.98
N LEU A 570 60.88 -56.92 26.74
CA LEU A 570 61.98 -57.68 26.12
C LEU A 570 63.31 -57.44 26.85
N MET A 571 63.62 -56.19 27.24
CA MET A 571 64.84 -55.90 28.02
C MET A 571 64.79 -56.59 29.39
N ARG A 572 63.66 -56.51 30.09
CA ARG A 572 63.48 -57.16 31.40
C ARG A 572 63.59 -58.69 31.33
N SER A 573 63.10 -59.29 30.24
CA SER A 573 63.27 -60.72 29.97
C SER A 573 64.73 -61.09 29.65
N LYS A 574 65.51 -60.17 29.08
CA LYS A 574 66.93 -60.37 28.76
C LYS A 574 67.81 -60.25 30.01
N ASP A 575 67.47 -59.35 30.91
CA ASP A 575 68.13 -59.21 32.22
C ASP A 575 67.88 -60.45 33.10
N HIS A 576 66.68 -61.03 33.08
CA HIS A 576 66.41 -62.32 33.72
C HIS A 576 67.15 -63.53 33.12
N LEU A 577 67.71 -63.39 31.91
CA LEU A 577 68.55 -64.41 31.27
C LEU A 577 70.03 -64.29 31.65
N LEU A 578 70.45 -63.16 32.22
CA LEU A 578 71.82 -62.91 32.70
C LEU A 578 72.02 -63.27 34.19
N ASP A 579 70.93 -63.47 34.94
CA ASP A 579 70.95 -63.86 36.37
C ASP A 579 70.89 -65.39 36.61
N LEU A 580 71.05 -66.22 35.57
CA LEU A 580 71.27 -67.66 35.77
C LEU A 580 72.72 -67.89 36.23
N PRO A 581 72.95 -68.44 37.44
CA PRO A 581 74.31 -68.67 37.92
C PRO A 581 74.97 -69.76 37.08
N PHE A 582 76.19 -69.48 36.63
CA PHE A 582 77.13 -70.48 36.12
C PHE A 582 77.31 -71.57 37.19
N GLY A 583 76.54 -72.65 37.06
CA GLY A 583 76.64 -73.87 37.85
C GLY A 583 77.50 -74.89 37.12
N SER A 584 78.70 -75.10 37.65
CA SER A 584 79.69 -76.09 37.24
C SER A 584 79.13 -77.50 37.06
N SER A 585 79.45 -78.09 35.90
CA SER A 585 79.92 -79.46 35.67
C SER A 585 79.61 -80.55 36.73
N LYS A 586 78.85 -81.58 36.35
CA LYS A 586 79.26 -82.97 36.62
C LYS A 586 78.55 -83.99 35.73
N MET A 587 79.38 -84.88 35.18
CA MET A 587 79.08 -86.15 34.53
C MET A 587 77.87 -86.89 35.11
N MET A 588 76.90 -87.24 34.26
CA MET A 588 76.61 -88.62 33.83
C MET A 588 75.60 -88.62 32.67
#